data_AF-A0A951R2H9-F1
#
_entry.id   AF-A0A951R2H9-F1
#
_cell.length_a   1.000
_cell.length_b   1.000
_cell.length_c   1.000
_cell.angle_alpha   90.00
_cell.angle_beta   90.00
_cell.angle_gamma   90.00
#
_symmetry.space_group_name_H-M   'P 1'
#
loop_
_entity.id
_entity.type
_entity.pdbx_description
1 polymer ?
#
loop_
_entity_poly.entity_id
_entity_poly.type
_entity_poly.pdbx_seq_one_letter_code
_entity_poly.pdbx_strand_id
1 'polypeptide(L)'
;IIMNEFYSGLEVNENDKLLECLNLNVDSEKIFIKFKNIIKGIKDIEGINVSDVGKIVGSGRVNFYTKIYKDSWLGEDTANLVDGNYKVTKNSYDIHIEPSFDVFNNKITLPLHYETRPYIPKNKLREKTNTEDYEEYINKRNLIKVLVHKKISEMNDERIKPYNGSNQIAYVKIDVDENTTVEDFKTLVKKYILILSEIIDSCLE
;
A
#
# COMPACT_ATOMS: atom_id res chain seq x y z
N ILE A 1 32.31 -14.98 -10.61
CA ILE A 1 32.05 -14.30 -11.91
C ILE A 1 30.54 -14.13 -12.10
N ILE A 2 29.74 -15.21 -12.13
CA ILE A 2 28.26 -15.17 -12.27
C ILE A 2 27.54 -14.31 -11.21
N MET A 3 27.93 -14.40 -9.94
CA MET A 3 27.35 -13.56 -8.87
C MET A 3 27.61 -12.06 -9.09
N ASN A 4 28.83 -11.66 -9.43
CA ASN A 4 29.18 -10.24 -9.63
C ASN A 4 28.48 -9.65 -10.87
N GLU A 5 28.29 -10.43 -11.93
CA GLU A 5 27.51 -10.01 -13.11
C GLU A 5 26.02 -9.87 -12.80
N PHE A 6 25.46 -10.73 -11.93
CA PHE A 6 24.06 -10.62 -11.53
C PHE A 6 23.79 -9.33 -10.73
N TYR A 7 24.67 -8.99 -9.79
CA TYR A 7 24.54 -7.78 -8.97
C TYR A 7 24.97 -6.48 -9.68
N SER A 8 25.66 -6.58 -10.82
CA SER A 8 26.00 -5.40 -11.62
C SER A 8 24.75 -4.68 -12.14
N GLY A 9 24.68 -3.37 -11.92
CA GLY A 9 23.55 -2.52 -12.36
C GLY A 9 22.28 -2.60 -11.50
N LEU A 10 22.39 -3.08 -10.25
CA LEU A 10 21.29 -3.07 -9.26
C LEU A 10 21.31 -1.84 -8.34
N GLU A 11 22.36 -1.04 -8.42
CA GLU A 11 22.43 0.26 -7.76
C GLU A 11 21.40 1.20 -8.36
N VAL A 12 20.82 2.04 -7.50
CA VAL A 12 19.84 3.05 -7.89
C VAL A 12 20.31 4.38 -7.34
N ASN A 13 20.56 5.34 -8.21
CA ASN A 13 20.87 6.71 -7.84
C ASN A 13 19.60 7.56 -7.81
N GLU A 14 19.61 8.59 -6.96
CA GLU A 14 18.51 9.57 -6.83
C GLU A 14 18.18 10.25 -8.18
N ASN A 15 19.20 10.52 -9.00
CA ASN A 15 19.07 11.19 -10.30
C ASN A 15 18.65 10.26 -11.45
N ASP A 16 18.60 8.94 -11.23
CA ASP A 16 18.25 8.00 -12.30
C ASP A 16 16.78 8.19 -12.71
N LYS A 17 16.48 7.98 -13.99
CA LYS A 17 15.09 7.99 -14.48
C LYS A 17 14.35 6.77 -13.95
N LEU A 18 13.24 6.99 -13.24
CA LEU A 18 12.53 5.95 -12.51
C LEU A 18 12.07 4.80 -13.41
N LEU A 19 11.44 5.13 -14.53
CA LEU A 19 10.90 4.13 -15.46
C LEU A 19 12.00 3.38 -16.20
N GLU A 20 13.15 4.00 -16.44
CA GLU A 20 14.32 3.34 -17.03
C GLU A 20 14.96 2.37 -16.03
N CYS A 21 15.06 2.76 -14.76
CA CYS A 21 15.49 1.87 -13.68
C CYS A 21 14.60 0.63 -13.61
N LEU A 22 13.28 0.82 -13.71
CA LEU A 22 12.26 -0.23 -13.58
C LEU A 22 11.86 -0.90 -14.91
N ASN A 23 12.64 -0.70 -15.99
CA ASN A 23 12.28 -1.12 -17.35
C ASN A 23 12.24 -2.65 -17.55
N LEU A 24 11.30 -3.08 -18.39
CA LEU A 24 10.85 -4.44 -18.74
C LEU A 24 11.86 -5.31 -19.50
N ASN A 25 12.91 -4.72 -20.10
CA ASN A 25 13.94 -5.49 -20.81
C ASN A 25 14.92 -6.22 -19.86
N VAL A 26 14.66 -6.15 -18.56
CA VAL A 26 15.48 -6.71 -17.49
C VAL A 26 14.67 -7.79 -16.76
N ASP A 27 15.35 -8.85 -16.32
CA ASP A 27 14.82 -9.89 -15.44
C ASP A 27 14.00 -9.29 -14.28
N SER A 28 12.77 -9.81 -14.09
CA SER A 28 11.84 -9.41 -13.02
C SER A 28 12.46 -9.38 -11.63
N GLU A 29 13.47 -10.22 -11.38
CA GLU A 29 14.16 -10.28 -10.09
C GLU A 29 15.08 -9.07 -9.88
N LYS A 30 15.72 -8.58 -10.95
CA LYS A 30 16.51 -7.35 -10.90
C LYS A 30 15.61 -6.13 -10.69
N ILE A 31 14.45 -6.09 -11.36
CA ILE A 31 13.46 -5.02 -11.17
C ILE A 31 12.94 -5.04 -9.71
N PHE A 32 12.69 -6.22 -9.15
CA PHE A 32 12.30 -6.36 -7.73
C PHE A 32 13.36 -5.79 -6.78
N ILE A 33 14.64 -6.11 -7.00
CA ILE A 33 15.74 -5.56 -6.18
C ILE A 33 15.84 -4.04 -6.30
N LYS A 34 15.71 -3.49 -7.52
CA LYS A 34 15.72 -2.05 -7.75
C LYS A 34 14.53 -1.35 -7.08
N PHE A 35 13.32 -1.90 -7.20
CA PHE A 35 12.14 -1.39 -6.51
C PHE A 35 12.35 -1.41 -4.98
N LYS A 36 12.91 -2.50 -4.44
CA LYS A 36 13.26 -2.58 -3.02
C LYS A 36 14.26 -1.49 -2.60
N ASN A 37 15.25 -1.18 -3.42
CA ASN A 37 16.22 -0.12 -3.14
C ASN A 37 15.60 1.28 -3.22
N ILE A 38 14.69 1.53 -4.16
CA ILE A 38 13.92 2.78 -4.24
C ILE A 38 13.07 2.98 -2.96
N ILE A 39 12.33 1.94 -2.55
CA ILE A 39 11.46 1.99 -1.37
C ILE A 39 12.25 2.18 -0.07
N LYS A 40 13.45 1.62 0.06
CA LYS A 40 14.30 1.83 1.25
C LYS A 40 14.54 3.31 1.55
N GLY A 41 14.67 4.16 0.52
CA GLY A 41 14.84 5.60 0.71
C GLY A 41 13.61 6.34 1.25
N ILE A 42 12.47 5.66 1.42
CA ILE A 42 11.25 6.20 2.05
C ILE A 42 11.25 5.97 3.57
N LYS A 43 12.12 5.10 4.10
CA LYS A 43 12.11 4.64 5.50
C LYS A 43 12.47 5.71 6.55
N ASP A 44 12.85 6.92 6.14
CA ASP A 44 13.33 7.97 7.05
C ASP A 44 12.22 8.88 7.61
N ILE A 45 10.94 8.52 7.46
CA ILE A 45 9.83 9.28 8.05
C ILE A 45 9.60 8.82 9.50
N GLU A 46 9.74 9.73 10.47
CA GLU A 46 9.54 9.43 11.89
C GLU A 46 8.12 8.89 12.17
N GLY A 47 8.04 7.83 12.99
CA GLY A 47 6.79 7.20 13.39
C GLY A 47 6.10 6.36 12.31
N ILE A 48 6.66 6.28 11.10
CA ILE A 48 6.14 5.47 9.99
C ILE A 48 6.95 4.18 9.85
N ASN A 49 6.26 3.06 9.87
CA ASN A 49 6.81 1.75 9.58
C ASN A 49 6.69 1.42 8.09
N VAL A 50 7.72 0.80 7.52
CA VAL A 50 7.71 0.29 6.14
C VAL A 50 8.06 -1.20 6.17
N SER A 51 7.12 -2.04 5.73
CA SER A 51 7.31 -3.49 5.68
C SER A 51 8.40 -3.90 4.69
N ASP A 52 8.75 -5.18 4.68
CA ASP A 52 9.49 -5.73 3.55
C ASP A 52 8.66 -5.67 2.27
N VAL A 53 9.36 -5.55 1.15
CA VAL A 53 8.78 -5.52 -0.18
C VAL A 53 8.36 -6.93 -0.58
N GLY A 54 7.09 -7.09 -0.93
CA GLY A 54 6.52 -8.32 -1.45
C GLY A 54 6.48 -8.38 -2.98
N LYS A 55 6.34 -9.59 -3.50
CA LYS A 55 6.15 -9.90 -4.93
C LYS A 55 4.91 -10.77 -5.10
N ILE A 56 3.96 -10.35 -5.92
CA ILE A 56 2.80 -11.14 -6.33
C ILE A 56 2.95 -11.49 -7.81
N VAL A 57 2.80 -12.77 -8.13
CA VAL A 57 2.80 -13.28 -9.50
C VAL A 57 1.45 -13.96 -9.74
N GLY A 58 0.68 -13.48 -10.72
CA GLY A 58 -0.64 -14.03 -11.03
C GLY A 58 -1.03 -13.79 -12.48
N SER A 59 -1.54 -14.82 -13.16
CA SER A 59 -1.99 -14.77 -14.56
C SER A 59 -1.01 -14.08 -15.53
N GLY A 60 0.29 -14.30 -15.33
CA GLY A 60 1.37 -13.70 -16.14
C GLY A 60 1.72 -12.24 -15.80
N ARG A 61 1.10 -11.65 -14.76
CA ARG A 61 1.43 -10.31 -14.25
C ARG A 61 2.27 -10.40 -12.98
N VAL A 62 3.24 -9.50 -12.88
CA VAL A 62 4.09 -9.35 -11.70
C VAL A 62 3.83 -7.99 -11.08
N ASN A 63 3.54 -7.97 -9.78
CA ASN A 63 3.40 -6.76 -9.00
C ASN A 63 4.37 -6.79 -7.82
N PHE A 64 5.00 -5.65 -7.54
CA PHE A 64 5.76 -5.44 -6.32
C PHE A 64 5.00 -4.48 -5.42
N TYR A 65 5.09 -4.65 -4.11
CA TYR A 65 4.35 -3.82 -3.17
C TYR A 65 5.06 -3.77 -1.83
N THR A 66 4.75 -2.75 -1.04
CA THR A 66 5.20 -2.61 0.35
C THR A 66 4.09 -1.99 1.16
N LYS A 67 3.97 -2.33 2.45
CA LYS A 67 3.05 -1.64 3.35
C LYS A 67 3.76 -0.53 4.08
N ILE A 68 3.10 0.61 4.20
CA ILE A 68 3.53 1.77 4.99
C ILE A 68 2.43 2.07 6.00
N TYR A 69 2.74 2.03 7.29
CA TYR A 69 1.75 2.09 8.35
C TYR A 69 2.30 2.73 9.64
N LYS A 70 1.41 3.08 10.58
CA LYS A 70 1.76 3.35 11.99
C LYS A 70 1.17 2.26 12.87
N ASP A 71 1.76 2.04 14.04
CA ASP A 71 1.20 1.08 15.00
C ASP A 71 -0.21 1.50 15.46
N SER A 72 -0.48 2.80 15.54
CA SER A 72 -1.81 3.36 15.82
C SER A 72 -2.86 3.09 14.73
N TRP A 73 -2.44 2.67 13.53
CA TRP A 73 -3.34 2.33 12.42
C TRP A 73 -3.71 0.85 12.39
N LEU A 74 -3.13 0.08 13.30
CA LEU A 74 -3.44 -1.33 13.49
C LEU A 74 -4.43 -1.44 14.63
N GLY A 75 -5.56 -2.08 14.34
CA GLY A 75 -6.50 -2.45 15.37
C GLY A 75 -5.86 -3.45 16.35
N GLU A 76 -6.27 -3.32 17.61
CA GLU A 76 -5.70 -4.09 18.74
C GLU A 76 -5.95 -5.60 18.60
N ASP A 77 -7.03 -5.97 17.92
CA ASP A 77 -7.44 -7.35 17.75
C ASP A 77 -6.90 -7.96 16.45
N THR A 78 -6.76 -9.29 16.45
CA THR A 78 -6.51 -10.07 15.24
C THR A 78 -7.69 -10.97 14.96
N ALA A 79 -8.08 -11.03 13.68
CA ALA A 79 -9.04 -11.98 13.18
C ALA A 79 -8.47 -13.39 13.25
N ASN A 80 -9.23 -14.32 13.84
CA ASN A 80 -8.79 -15.70 14.04
C ASN A 80 -9.86 -16.69 13.58
N LEU A 81 -9.44 -17.83 13.06
CA LEU A 81 -10.37 -18.90 12.66
C LEU A 81 -10.66 -19.79 13.87
N VAL A 82 -11.92 -19.84 14.31
CA VAL A 82 -12.42 -20.65 15.42
C VAL A 82 -13.59 -21.49 14.90
N ASP A 83 -13.48 -22.81 15.03
CA ASP A 83 -14.52 -23.76 14.60
C ASP A 83 -15.00 -23.53 13.16
N GLY A 84 -14.04 -23.22 12.26
CA GLY A 84 -14.31 -22.99 10.84
C GLY A 84 -14.88 -21.61 10.49
N ASN A 85 -15.11 -20.74 11.48
CA ASN A 85 -15.58 -19.37 11.31
C ASN A 85 -14.52 -18.35 11.73
N TYR A 86 -14.41 -17.23 11.02
CA TYR A 86 -13.60 -16.11 11.47
C TYR A 86 -14.30 -15.40 12.61
N LYS A 87 -13.56 -15.18 13.69
CA LYS A 87 -13.89 -14.23 14.75
C LYS A 87 -13.21 -12.92 14.42
N VAL A 88 -14.00 -11.88 14.26
CA VAL A 88 -13.54 -10.51 13.99
C VAL A 88 -14.27 -9.55 14.90
N THR A 89 -13.62 -8.46 15.23
CA THR A 89 -14.20 -7.34 15.99
C THR A 89 -14.11 -6.08 15.14
N LYS A 90 -14.77 -5.00 15.58
CA LYS A 90 -14.53 -3.66 15.00
C LYS A 90 -13.07 -3.20 15.07
N ASN A 91 -12.26 -3.80 15.94
CA ASN A 91 -10.84 -3.50 16.13
C ASN A 91 -9.93 -4.51 15.42
N SER A 92 -10.46 -5.39 14.58
CA SER A 92 -9.67 -6.37 13.81
C SER A 92 -9.22 -5.80 12.46
N TYR A 93 -8.61 -4.62 12.44
CA TYR A 93 -8.26 -3.91 11.19
C TYR A 93 -6.77 -3.61 11.03
N ASP A 94 -6.38 -3.38 9.77
CA ASP A 94 -5.06 -2.93 9.33
C ASP A 94 -5.29 -1.82 8.28
N ILE A 95 -4.93 -0.58 8.65
CA ILE A 95 -4.90 0.55 7.72
C ILE A 95 -3.45 0.79 7.32
N HIS A 96 -3.19 0.79 6.02
CA HIS A 96 -1.86 1.04 5.47
C HIS A 96 -1.94 1.66 4.08
N ILE A 97 -0.88 2.39 3.73
CA ILE A 97 -0.63 2.85 2.37
C ILE A 97 0.22 1.77 1.69
N GLU A 98 -0.14 1.36 0.47
CA GLU A 98 0.58 0.30 -0.23
C GLU A 98 1.19 0.83 -1.55
N PRO A 99 2.39 1.44 -1.55
CA PRO A 99 3.08 1.70 -2.80
C PRO A 99 3.29 0.39 -3.57
N SER A 100 2.69 0.31 -4.75
CA SER A 100 2.72 -0.88 -5.59
C SER A 100 3.16 -0.53 -7.00
N PHE A 101 4.00 -1.38 -7.60
CA PHE A 101 4.44 -1.28 -8.98
C PHE A 101 3.90 -2.45 -9.80
N ASP A 102 3.02 -2.15 -10.75
CA ASP A 102 2.59 -3.06 -11.81
C ASP A 102 3.64 -3.02 -12.91
N VAL A 103 4.47 -4.07 -12.96
CA VAL A 103 5.59 -4.18 -13.88
C VAL A 103 5.07 -4.15 -15.33
N PHE A 104 3.98 -4.85 -15.61
CA PHE A 104 3.45 -4.99 -16.96
C PHE A 104 2.92 -3.66 -17.51
N ASN A 105 2.18 -2.92 -16.69
CA ASN A 105 1.62 -1.62 -17.08
C ASN A 105 2.58 -0.46 -16.84
N ASN A 106 3.79 -0.73 -16.32
CA ASN A 106 4.76 0.26 -15.89
C ASN A 106 4.14 1.36 -15.00
N LYS A 107 3.30 0.94 -14.06
CA LYS A 107 2.43 1.84 -13.30
C LYS A 107 2.72 1.72 -11.81
N ILE A 108 2.98 2.86 -11.18
CA ILE A 108 3.06 2.95 -9.73
C ILE A 108 1.74 3.49 -9.18
N THR A 109 1.23 2.88 -8.12
CA THR A 109 0.04 3.32 -7.41
C THR A 109 0.28 3.37 -5.91
N LEU A 110 -0.40 4.30 -5.23
CA LEU A 110 -0.38 4.43 -3.78
C LEU A 110 -1.82 4.33 -3.24
N PRO A 111 -2.43 3.14 -3.25
CA PRO A 111 -3.71 2.89 -2.58
C PRO A 111 -3.59 3.03 -1.06
N LEU A 112 -4.68 3.50 -0.44
CA LEU A 112 -4.93 3.47 0.99
C LEU A 112 -5.91 2.33 1.28
N HIS A 113 -5.44 1.35 2.06
CA HIS A 113 -6.19 0.16 2.43
C HIS A 113 -6.81 0.30 3.81
N TYR A 114 -7.99 -0.30 3.97
CA TYR A 114 -8.62 -0.65 5.24
C TYR A 114 -9.03 -2.11 5.13
N GLU A 115 -8.26 -2.96 5.77
CA GLU A 115 -8.35 -4.42 5.68
C GLU A 115 -8.58 -5.05 7.05
N THR A 116 -8.99 -6.32 7.06
CA THR A 116 -8.91 -7.10 8.29
C THR A 116 -7.45 -7.42 8.62
N ARG A 117 -7.16 -7.67 9.89
CA ARG A 117 -5.83 -8.09 10.35
C ARG A 117 -5.88 -9.51 10.92
N PRO A 118 -5.34 -10.56 10.26
CA PRO A 118 -4.74 -10.56 8.92
C PRO A 118 -5.78 -10.36 7.81
N TYR A 119 -5.31 -10.11 6.59
CA TYR A 119 -6.18 -9.93 5.43
C TYR A 119 -7.04 -11.17 5.16
N ILE A 120 -8.34 -10.96 5.09
CA ILE A 120 -9.34 -11.95 4.69
C ILE A 120 -10.12 -11.37 3.51
N PRO A 121 -10.18 -12.06 2.36
CA PRO A 121 -10.97 -11.60 1.22
C PRO A 121 -12.43 -11.36 1.60
N LYS A 122 -13.03 -10.25 1.12
CA LYS A 122 -14.40 -9.83 1.46
C LYS A 122 -15.44 -10.96 1.40
N ASN A 123 -15.42 -11.78 0.35
CA ASN A 123 -16.38 -12.87 0.20
C ASN A 123 -16.23 -13.92 1.31
N LYS A 124 -14.98 -14.32 1.62
CA LYS A 124 -14.69 -15.24 2.73
C LYS A 124 -15.08 -14.64 4.07
N LEU A 125 -14.78 -13.36 4.29
CA LEU A 125 -15.13 -12.66 5.51
C LEU A 125 -16.65 -12.61 5.71
N ARG A 126 -17.42 -12.39 4.64
CA ARG A 126 -18.88 -12.36 4.71
C ARG A 126 -19.50 -13.74 4.90
N GLU A 127 -18.94 -14.77 4.26
CA GLU A 127 -19.49 -16.13 4.30
C GLU A 127 -19.13 -16.89 5.58
N LYS A 128 -17.96 -16.59 6.17
CA LYS A 128 -17.40 -17.37 7.27
C LYS A 128 -17.31 -16.61 8.59
N THR A 129 -17.94 -15.46 8.71
CA THR A 129 -18.04 -14.72 9.97
C THR A 129 -19.49 -14.73 10.41
N ASN A 130 -19.75 -14.78 11.71
CA ASN A 130 -21.10 -14.60 12.20
C ASN A 130 -21.62 -13.19 11.82
N THR A 131 -22.94 -13.05 11.64
CA THR A 131 -23.51 -11.80 11.09
C THR A 131 -23.22 -10.59 11.98
N GLU A 132 -23.28 -10.73 13.30
CA GLU A 132 -23.10 -9.62 14.25
C GLU A 132 -21.66 -9.07 14.20
N ASP A 133 -20.66 -9.94 14.31
CA ASP A 133 -19.24 -9.59 14.20
C ASP A 133 -18.92 -8.92 12.86
N TYR A 134 -19.47 -9.46 11.76
CA TYR A 134 -19.28 -8.89 10.42
C TYR A 134 -19.87 -7.49 10.31
N GLU A 135 -21.08 -7.29 10.83
CA GLU A 135 -21.75 -5.98 10.81
C GLU A 135 -21.02 -4.96 11.70
N GLU A 136 -20.51 -5.35 12.87
CA GLU A 136 -19.73 -4.44 13.72
C GLU A 136 -18.46 -3.96 13.00
N TYR A 137 -17.72 -4.90 12.40
CA TYR A 137 -16.51 -4.61 11.62
C TYR A 137 -16.82 -3.70 10.42
N ILE A 138 -17.82 -4.05 9.60
CA ILE A 138 -18.10 -3.29 8.38
C ILE A 138 -18.63 -1.88 8.69
N ASN A 139 -19.36 -1.72 9.79
CA ASN A 139 -19.84 -0.41 10.24
C ASN A 139 -18.68 0.50 10.66
N LYS A 140 -17.72 0.01 11.45
CA LYS A 140 -16.51 0.78 11.78
C LYS A 140 -15.71 1.13 10.52
N ARG A 141 -15.48 0.16 9.62
CA ARG A 141 -14.81 0.42 8.34
C ARG A 141 -15.50 1.53 7.54
N ASN A 142 -16.83 1.46 7.42
CA ASN A 142 -17.60 2.43 6.65
C ASN A 142 -17.58 3.82 7.27
N LEU A 143 -17.63 3.91 8.61
CA LEU A 143 -17.47 5.17 9.32
C LEU A 143 -16.11 5.82 9.01
N ILE A 144 -15.02 5.08 9.19
CA ILE A 144 -13.66 5.58 8.91
C ILE A 144 -13.53 6.00 7.45
N LYS A 145 -14.03 5.18 6.52
CA LYS A 145 -14.04 5.52 5.09
C LYS A 145 -14.76 6.84 4.80
N VAL A 146 -15.93 7.07 5.41
CA VAL A 146 -16.69 8.32 5.22
C VAL A 146 -15.91 9.52 5.75
N LEU A 147 -15.28 9.41 6.92
CA LEU A 147 -14.45 10.47 7.50
C LEU A 147 -13.24 10.79 6.61
N VAL A 148 -12.52 9.76 6.16
CA VAL A 148 -11.39 9.89 5.23
C VAL A 148 -11.84 10.55 3.93
N HIS A 149 -12.97 10.12 3.35
CA HIS A 149 -13.50 10.69 2.10
C HIS A 149 -13.83 12.17 2.27
N LYS A 150 -14.45 12.55 3.39
CA LYS A 150 -14.75 13.94 3.70
C LYS A 150 -13.48 14.79 3.75
N LYS A 151 -12.44 14.34 4.47
CA LYS A 151 -11.15 15.03 4.56
C LYS A 151 -10.48 15.19 3.20
N ILE A 152 -10.47 14.14 2.38
CA ILE A 152 -9.92 14.20 1.01
C ILE A 152 -10.68 15.24 0.16
N SER A 153 -12.01 15.27 0.24
CA SER A 153 -12.81 16.26 -0.49
C SER A 153 -12.56 17.69 -0.03
N GLU A 154 -12.37 17.92 1.27
CA GLU A 154 -12.06 19.24 1.84
C GLU A 154 -10.70 19.78 1.38
N MET A 155 -9.71 18.89 1.16
CA MET A 155 -8.38 19.27 0.69
C MET A 155 -8.36 19.75 -0.76
N ASN A 156 -9.30 19.29 -1.59
CA ASN A 156 -9.39 19.61 -3.01
C ASN A 156 -8.08 19.32 -3.80
N ASP A 157 -7.34 18.28 -3.42
CA ASP A 157 -6.16 17.79 -4.18
C ASP A 157 -6.61 16.69 -5.16
N GLU A 158 -6.56 16.99 -6.46
CA GLU A 158 -7.00 16.07 -7.53
C GLU A 158 -6.20 14.75 -7.59
N ARG A 159 -5.02 14.69 -6.97
CA ARG A 159 -4.19 13.48 -6.92
C ARG A 159 -4.71 12.49 -5.90
N ILE A 160 -5.36 12.93 -4.82
CA ILE A 160 -5.93 12.02 -3.82
C ILE A 160 -7.40 11.81 -4.14
N LYS A 161 -7.82 10.57 -4.38
CA LYS A 161 -9.20 10.26 -4.75
C LYS A 161 -9.85 9.29 -3.76
N PRO A 162 -11.08 9.58 -3.31
CA PRO A 162 -11.91 8.60 -2.66
C PRO A 162 -12.05 7.35 -3.54
N TYR A 163 -12.03 6.17 -2.93
CA TYR A 163 -12.19 4.90 -3.63
C TYR A 163 -13.23 4.01 -2.93
N ASN A 164 -14.04 3.32 -3.73
CA ASN A 164 -15.13 2.46 -3.25
C ASN A 164 -14.75 0.98 -3.35
N GLY A 165 -13.50 0.65 -3.01
CA GLY A 165 -12.99 -0.71 -3.02
C GLY A 165 -13.49 -1.55 -1.85
N SER A 166 -13.32 -2.87 -1.98
CA SER A 166 -13.67 -3.84 -0.94
C SER A 166 -12.71 -3.79 0.26
N ASN A 167 -11.42 -3.59 -0.03
CA ASN A 167 -10.33 -3.39 0.93
C ASN A 167 -9.71 -1.99 0.81
N GLN A 168 -9.72 -1.41 -0.38
CA GLN A 168 -9.19 -0.07 -0.60
C GLN A 168 -10.25 1.02 -0.33
N ILE A 169 -9.85 2.09 0.35
CA ILE A 169 -10.73 3.24 0.66
C ILE A 169 -10.32 4.54 -0.04
N ALA A 170 -9.07 4.70 -0.45
CA ALA A 170 -8.64 5.82 -1.28
C ALA A 170 -7.46 5.42 -2.17
N TYR A 171 -7.04 6.30 -3.07
CA TYR A 171 -5.73 6.17 -3.71
C TYR A 171 -5.14 7.54 -4.03
N VAL A 172 -3.81 7.56 -4.11
CA VAL A 172 -3.06 8.69 -4.63
C VAL A 172 -2.59 8.36 -6.04
N LYS A 173 -2.93 9.24 -6.99
CA LYS A 173 -2.41 9.25 -8.34
C LYS A 173 -1.00 9.84 -8.32
N ILE A 174 -0.01 8.99 -8.57
CA ILE A 174 1.36 9.39 -8.79
C ILE A 174 1.61 9.35 -10.29
N ASP A 175 1.67 10.54 -10.90
CA ASP A 175 2.01 10.67 -12.30
C ASP A 175 3.53 10.52 -12.44
N VAL A 176 3.95 9.54 -13.23
CA VAL A 176 5.34 9.25 -13.56
C VAL A 176 5.46 9.30 -15.08
N ASP A 177 6.44 10.05 -15.56
CA ASP A 177 6.80 10.15 -16.97
C ASP A 177 8.28 9.76 -17.18
N GLU A 178 8.75 9.83 -18.42
CA GLU A 178 10.14 9.54 -18.79
C GLU A 178 11.18 10.46 -18.14
N ASN A 179 10.75 11.62 -17.63
CA ASN A 179 11.62 12.60 -17.01
C ASN A 179 11.67 12.47 -15.48
N THR A 180 10.73 11.76 -14.89
CA THR A 180 10.62 11.58 -13.44
C THR A 180 11.83 10.81 -12.91
N THR A 181 12.57 11.43 -11.99
CA THR A 181 13.71 10.79 -11.31
C THR A 181 13.27 9.95 -10.13
N VAL A 182 14.18 9.12 -9.61
CA VAL A 182 13.96 8.37 -8.36
C VAL A 182 13.74 9.32 -7.17
N GLU A 183 14.45 10.44 -7.11
CA GLU A 183 14.29 11.47 -6.08
C GLU A 183 12.92 12.14 -6.15
N ASP A 184 12.48 12.53 -7.36
CA ASP A 184 11.15 13.14 -7.57
C ASP A 184 10.05 12.21 -7.06
N PHE A 185 10.15 10.93 -7.41
CA PHE A 185 9.22 9.90 -6.97
C PHE A 185 9.20 9.77 -5.45
N LYS A 186 10.36 9.59 -4.81
CA LYS A 186 10.46 9.45 -3.35
C LYS A 186 9.89 10.68 -2.64
N THR A 187 10.23 11.88 -3.11
CA THR A 187 9.75 13.15 -2.54
C THR A 187 8.23 13.22 -2.59
N LEU A 188 7.65 12.86 -3.75
CA LEU A 188 6.20 12.87 -3.93
C LEU A 188 5.50 11.80 -3.06
N VAL A 189 6.07 10.60 -2.97
CA VAL A 189 5.53 9.53 -2.10
C VAL A 189 5.61 9.95 -0.63
N LYS A 190 6.74 10.49 -0.15
CA LYS A 190 6.90 10.97 1.23
C LYS A 190 5.86 12.06 1.56
N LYS A 191 5.66 13.04 0.66
CA LYS A 191 4.63 14.07 0.80
C LYS A 191 3.25 13.46 1.03
N TYR A 192 2.85 12.50 0.19
CA TYR A 192 1.52 11.91 0.28
C TYR A 192 1.35 10.93 1.46
N ILE A 193 2.43 10.29 1.92
CA ILE A 193 2.42 9.53 3.17
C ILE A 193 2.10 10.44 4.35
N LEU A 194 2.74 11.61 4.44
CA LEU A 194 2.50 12.56 5.53
C LEU A 194 1.07 13.10 5.50
N ILE A 195 0.58 13.48 4.32
CA ILE A 195 -0.82 13.94 4.16
C ILE A 195 -1.81 12.85 4.58
N LEU A 196 -1.67 11.64 4.04
CA LEU A 196 -2.57 10.55 4.38
C LEU A 196 -2.46 10.16 5.86
N SER A 197 -1.25 10.26 6.43
CA SER A 197 -1.04 10.03 7.85
C SER A 197 -1.91 10.94 8.71
N GLU A 198 -1.86 12.25 8.47
CA GLU A 198 -2.67 13.22 9.22
C GLU A 198 -4.17 12.96 9.07
N ILE A 199 -4.61 12.60 7.86
CA ILE A 199 -6.01 12.24 7.62
C ILE A 199 -6.40 11.01 8.43
N ILE A 200 -5.61 9.93 8.38
CA ILE A 200 -5.89 8.67 9.08
C ILE A 200 -5.92 8.91 10.59
N ASP A 201 -4.89 9.57 11.13
CA ASP A 201 -4.79 9.86 12.57
C ASP A 201 -6.04 10.61 13.05
N SER A 202 -6.45 11.68 12.34
CA SER A 202 -7.65 12.46 12.70
C SER A 202 -8.98 11.71 12.56
N CYS A 203 -9.02 10.61 11.82
CA CYS A 203 -10.22 9.79 11.65
C CYS A 203 -10.29 8.63 12.65
N LEU A 204 -9.18 8.30 13.29
CA LEU A 204 -9.09 7.23 14.29
C LEU A 204 -9.27 7.73 15.73
N GLU A 205 -9.05 9.02 15.99
CA GLU A 205 -9.43 9.74 17.23
C GLU A 205 -10.93 9.61 17.56
#